data_AF-A0A1L9AY79-F1
#
_entry.id   AF-A0A1L9AY79-F1
#
_cell.length_a   1.000
_cell.length_b   1.000
_cell.length_c   1.000
_cell.angle_alpha   90.00
_cell.angle_beta   90.00
_cell.angle_gamma   90.00
#
_symmetry.space_group_name_H-M   'P 1'
#
loop_
_entity.id
_entity.type
_entity.pdbx_description
1 polymer ?
#
loop_
_entity_poly.entity_id
_entity_poly.type
_entity_poly.pdbx_seq_one_letter_code
_entity_poly.pdbx_strand_id
1 'polypeptide(L)'
;MRVRDLALDMASRLRFASGHVGLALHFYWMLRTEDERLRTELARYPGIDLRTAWLPPTRLGVRVDGVHWLNFLAQPVLGQLGGTAVLRSRLHAPETTVHELDEERVVVSLGERPEAGDLSTRQTLPAYRELARVLEPWLEPLRLSEQTRSDKPPRYSDMRFTKDEAQRWWRRFLD
;
A
#
# COMPACT_ATOMS: atom_id res chain seq x y z
N MET A 1 1.45 2.42 20.90
CA MET A 1 1.36 1.03 20.36
C MET A 1 2.77 0.66 19.89
N ARG A 2 3.42 -0.33 20.50
CA ARG A 2 4.87 -0.57 20.40
C ARG A 2 5.44 -0.65 18.96
N VAL A 3 4.63 -1.09 18.00
CA VAL A 3 5.04 -1.18 16.58
C VAL A 3 5.21 0.18 15.92
N ARG A 4 4.32 1.15 16.18
CA ARG A 4 4.45 2.51 15.64
C ARG A 4 5.71 3.18 16.14
N ASP A 5 5.93 3.08 17.45
CA ASP A 5 7.08 3.71 18.10
C ASP A 5 8.40 3.13 17.56
N LEU A 6 8.46 1.80 17.40
CA LEU A 6 9.60 1.12 16.77
C LEU A 6 9.82 1.57 15.32
N ALA A 7 8.76 1.65 14.51
CA ALA A 7 8.87 2.04 13.11
C ALA A 7 9.36 3.49 12.94
N LEU A 8 8.89 4.41 13.80
CA LEU A 8 9.35 5.80 13.83
C LEU A 8 10.81 5.89 14.28
N ASP A 9 11.22 5.13 15.30
CA ASP A 9 12.61 5.06 15.72
C ASP A 9 13.52 4.55 14.60
N MET A 10 13.12 3.48 13.90
CA MET A 10 13.84 2.97 12.74
C MET A 10 13.95 4.03 11.63
N ALA A 11 12.84 4.68 11.29
CA ALA A 11 12.82 5.69 10.23
C ALA A 11 13.66 6.92 10.55
N SER A 12 13.82 7.29 11.83
CA SER A 12 14.72 8.37 12.22
C SER A 12 16.19 8.09 11.85
N ARG A 13 16.57 6.81 11.75
CA ARG A 13 17.96 6.34 11.52
C ARG A 13 18.21 5.85 10.09
N LEU A 14 17.18 5.40 9.38
CA LEU A 14 17.30 4.80 8.06
C LEU A 14 17.10 5.82 6.94
N ARG A 15 17.93 5.72 5.91
CA ARG A 15 17.67 6.39 4.62
C ARG A 15 16.67 5.55 3.83
N PHE A 16 15.60 6.18 3.35
CA PHE A 16 14.59 5.55 2.51
C PHE A 16 14.08 6.54 1.48
N ALA A 17 13.60 6.03 0.33
CA ALA A 17 12.80 6.80 -0.62
C ALA A 17 11.30 6.69 -0.29
N SER A 18 10.88 5.48 0.06
CA SER A 18 9.54 5.15 0.52
C SER A 18 9.57 3.95 1.48
N GLY A 19 8.49 3.74 2.22
CA GLY A 19 8.29 2.61 3.10
C GLY A 19 6.89 2.62 3.70
N HIS A 20 6.51 1.58 4.44
CA HIS A 20 5.20 1.51 5.06
C HIS A 20 5.15 0.61 6.31
N VAL A 21 4.07 0.77 7.08
CA VAL A 21 3.64 -0.18 8.11
C VAL A 21 2.13 -0.39 7.95
N GLY A 22 1.68 -1.63 8.04
CA GLY A 22 0.27 -1.97 7.91
C GLY A 22 -0.01 -3.42 8.27
N LEU A 23 -1.27 -3.83 8.10
CA LEU A 23 -1.63 -5.25 8.13
C LEU A 23 -1.14 -5.89 6.85
N ALA A 24 -0.58 -7.09 6.95
CA ALA A 24 -0.17 -7.87 5.79
C ALA A 24 -0.53 -9.33 6.02
N LEU A 25 -0.89 -10.02 4.94
CA LEU A 25 -1.08 -11.46 4.93
C LEU A 25 -0.18 -12.08 3.87
N HIS A 26 0.75 -12.92 4.31
CA HIS A 26 1.69 -13.62 3.46
C HIS A 26 1.45 -15.12 3.54
N PHE A 27 1.36 -15.78 2.38
CA PHE A 27 1.20 -17.22 2.30
C PHE A 27 2.55 -17.90 2.08
N TYR A 28 2.79 -19.01 2.79
CA TYR A 28 3.97 -19.84 2.54
C TYR A 28 3.92 -20.53 1.17
N TRP A 29 2.71 -20.88 0.71
CA TRP A 29 2.45 -21.40 -0.63
C TRP A 29 1.36 -20.56 -1.30
N MET A 30 1.47 -20.39 -2.63
CA MET A 30 0.40 -19.74 -3.40
C MET A 30 -0.92 -20.49 -3.19
N LEU A 31 -2.02 -19.73 -3.15
CA LEU A 31 -3.37 -20.31 -3.10
C LEU A 31 -3.62 -21.23 -4.30
N ARG A 32 -4.48 -22.23 -4.11
CA ARG A 32 -4.91 -23.09 -5.22
C ARG A 32 -5.91 -22.35 -6.10
N THR A 33 -6.07 -22.83 -7.34
CA THR A 33 -7.06 -22.22 -8.25
C THR A 33 -8.47 -22.38 -7.72
N GLU A 34 -8.74 -23.41 -6.93
CA GLU A 34 -10.05 -23.74 -6.36
C GLU A 34 -10.39 -22.85 -5.13
N ASP A 35 -9.42 -22.13 -4.57
CA ASP A 35 -9.59 -21.29 -3.36
C ASP A 35 -10.27 -19.93 -3.65
N GLU A 36 -11.29 -19.92 -4.51
CA GLU A 36 -11.96 -18.69 -4.95
C GLU A 36 -12.66 -17.97 -3.79
N ARG A 37 -13.36 -18.71 -2.93
CA ARG A 37 -14.04 -18.13 -1.76
C ARG A 37 -13.06 -17.42 -0.83
N LEU A 38 -11.89 -17.99 -0.60
CA LEU A 38 -10.86 -17.38 0.24
C LEU A 38 -10.30 -16.10 -0.41
N ARG A 39 -10.05 -16.11 -1.72
CA ARG A 39 -9.66 -14.89 -2.46
C ARG A 39 -10.69 -13.79 -2.34
N THR A 40 -11.97 -14.11 -2.56
CA THR A 40 -13.07 -13.14 -2.45
C THR A 40 -13.17 -12.58 -1.04
N GLU A 41 -13.04 -13.43 -0.02
CA GLU A 41 -13.07 -12.98 1.37
C GLU A 41 -11.90 -12.05 1.69
N LEU A 42 -10.69 -12.36 1.23
CA LEU A 42 -9.53 -11.49 1.48
C LEU A 42 -9.61 -10.16 0.71
N ALA A 43 -10.17 -10.17 -0.50
CA ALA A 43 -10.37 -8.95 -1.29
C ALA A 43 -11.36 -7.95 -0.65
N ARG A 44 -12.18 -8.41 0.30
CA ARG A 44 -13.11 -7.58 1.10
C ARG A 44 -12.41 -6.62 2.06
N TYR A 45 -11.15 -6.89 2.42
CA TYR A 45 -10.40 -6.18 3.46
C TYR A 45 -9.23 -5.38 2.85
N PRO A 46 -9.48 -4.18 2.27
CA PRO A 46 -8.50 -3.46 1.47
C PRO A 46 -7.29 -2.94 2.27
N GLY A 47 -7.41 -2.83 3.59
CA GLY A 47 -6.33 -2.40 4.49
C GLY A 47 -5.31 -3.49 4.81
N ILE A 48 -5.56 -4.74 4.43
CA ILE A 48 -4.59 -5.83 4.52
C ILE A 48 -3.79 -5.88 3.22
N ASP A 49 -2.47 -5.71 3.27
CA ASP A 49 -1.62 -5.92 2.10
C ASP A 49 -1.53 -7.41 1.76
N LEU A 50 -1.93 -7.75 0.54
CA LEU A 50 -1.87 -9.11 -0.03
C LEU A 50 -0.68 -9.26 -0.98
N ARG A 51 0.19 -8.26 -1.08
CA ARG A 51 1.42 -8.36 -1.84
C ARG A 51 2.47 -9.08 -1.03
N THR A 52 3.34 -9.80 -1.74
CA THR A 52 4.56 -10.31 -1.16
C THR A 52 5.38 -9.11 -0.71
N ALA A 53 5.64 -8.98 0.59
CA ALA A 53 6.32 -7.83 1.21
C ALA A 53 7.75 -7.57 0.70
N TRP A 54 8.25 -8.43 -0.21
CA TRP A 54 9.62 -8.45 -0.73
C TRP A 54 9.63 -8.45 -2.26
N LEU A 55 8.88 -7.56 -2.91
CA LEU A 55 9.20 -7.23 -4.30
C LEU A 55 10.68 -6.83 -4.36
N PRO A 56 11.47 -7.32 -5.34
CA PRO A 56 12.87 -6.95 -5.44
C PRO A 56 12.99 -5.42 -5.39
N PRO A 57 13.82 -4.84 -4.51
CA PRO A 57 13.96 -3.38 -4.36
C PRO A 57 14.26 -2.67 -5.68
N THR A 58 14.89 -3.38 -6.62
CA THR A 58 15.16 -2.93 -7.99
C THR A 58 13.92 -2.62 -8.82
N ARG A 59 12.73 -3.11 -8.45
CA ARG A 59 11.47 -2.87 -9.18
C ARG A 59 10.72 -1.63 -8.69
N LEU A 60 10.78 -1.31 -7.40
CA LEU A 60 10.07 -0.17 -6.83
C LEU A 60 10.81 1.16 -7.09
N GLY A 61 12.14 1.15 -6.99
CA GLY A 61 12.97 2.34 -7.17
C GLY A 61 12.58 3.44 -6.18
N VAL A 62 12.08 4.57 -6.71
CA VAL A 62 11.64 5.73 -5.92
C VAL A 62 10.12 5.85 -5.83
N ARG A 63 9.37 4.84 -6.25
CA ARG A 63 7.90 4.84 -6.21
C ARG A 63 7.36 4.46 -4.84
N VAL A 64 6.07 4.70 -4.64
CA VAL A 64 5.32 4.25 -3.48
C VAL A 64 4.58 2.98 -3.84
N ASP A 65 4.70 1.95 -3.01
CA ASP A 65 4.24 0.62 -3.34
C ASP A 65 2.71 0.46 -3.14
N GLY A 66 2.12 1.28 -2.27
CA GLY A 66 0.68 1.40 -2.07
C GLY A 66 0.37 2.37 -0.94
N VAL A 67 -0.89 2.36 -0.49
CA VAL A 67 -1.29 3.08 0.72
C VAL A 67 -1.55 2.10 1.84
N HIS A 68 -0.98 2.40 2.99
CA HIS A 68 -0.99 1.58 4.21
C HIS A 68 -1.32 2.44 5.42
N TRP A 69 -1.26 1.86 6.61
CA TRP A 69 -1.55 2.61 7.84
C TRP A 69 -0.52 3.71 8.12
N LEU A 70 0.78 3.40 8.08
CA LEU A 70 1.85 4.39 8.09
C LEU A 70 2.55 4.39 6.72
N ASN A 71 2.78 5.57 6.15
CA ASN A 71 3.39 5.75 4.83
C ASN A 71 4.59 6.67 4.96
N PHE A 72 5.78 6.14 4.69
CA PHE A 72 7.05 6.85 4.78
C PHE A 72 7.35 7.42 3.39
N LEU A 73 7.51 8.73 3.31
CA LEU A 73 7.71 9.45 2.05
C LEU A 73 8.95 10.32 2.18
N ALA A 74 9.86 10.20 1.22
CA ALA A 74 11.05 11.02 1.12
C ALA A 74 11.22 11.57 -0.30
N GLN A 75 12.37 12.19 -0.57
CA GLN A 75 12.75 12.57 -1.92
C GLN A 75 12.88 11.33 -2.84
N PRO A 76 12.49 11.44 -4.12
CA PRO A 76 11.99 12.63 -4.81
C PRO A 76 10.47 12.86 -4.68
N VAL A 77 9.71 11.88 -4.17
CA VAL A 77 8.24 11.92 -4.13
C VAL A 77 7.75 13.12 -3.32
N LEU A 78 8.32 13.35 -2.13
CA LEU A 78 7.95 14.47 -1.28
C LEU A 78 8.21 15.82 -1.96
N GLY A 79 9.36 15.98 -2.63
CA GLY A 79 9.67 17.20 -3.38
C GLY A 79 8.72 17.43 -4.56
N GLN A 80 8.40 16.37 -5.32
CA GLN A 80 7.47 16.44 -6.45
C GLN A 80 6.03 16.72 -6.01
N LEU A 81 5.65 16.32 -4.80
CA LEU A 81 4.38 16.72 -4.17
C LEU A 81 4.32 18.21 -3.80
N GLY A 82 5.46 18.90 -3.74
CA GLY A 82 5.58 20.28 -3.26
C GLY A 82 5.98 20.39 -1.78
N GLY A 83 6.52 19.31 -1.19
CA GLY A 83 6.98 19.29 0.19
C GLY A 83 5.88 19.04 1.23
N THR A 84 6.27 19.01 2.50
CA THR A 84 5.39 18.65 3.63
C THR A 84 4.17 19.56 3.75
N ALA A 85 4.34 20.87 3.55
CA ALA A 85 3.24 21.82 3.69
C ALA A 85 2.12 21.56 2.66
N VAL A 86 2.50 21.31 1.40
CA VAL A 86 1.55 21.00 0.33
C VAL A 86 0.93 19.61 0.54
N LEU A 87 1.69 18.64 1.04
CA LEU A 87 1.14 17.33 1.42
C LEU A 87 0.05 17.49 2.50
N ARG A 88 0.34 18.22 3.58
CA ARG A 88 -0.64 18.49 4.65
C ARG A 88 -1.88 19.20 4.12
N SER A 89 -1.75 20.19 3.24
CA SER A 89 -2.89 20.93 2.71
C SER A 89 -3.80 20.11 1.78
N ARG A 90 -3.37 18.91 1.35
CA ARG A 90 -4.16 17.99 0.52
C ARG A 90 -4.86 16.90 1.33
N LEU A 91 -4.58 16.78 2.62
CA LEU A 91 -5.12 15.74 3.50
C LEU A 91 -6.11 16.38 4.49
N HIS A 92 -7.36 15.93 4.45
CA HIS A 92 -8.46 16.49 5.22
C HIS A 92 -9.11 15.47 6.15
N ALA A 93 -8.81 14.17 6.00
CA ALA A 93 -9.30 13.16 6.91
C ALA A 93 -8.84 13.46 8.35
N PRO A 94 -9.76 13.52 9.34
CA PRO A 94 -9.48 14.06 10.66
C PRO A 94 -8.46 13.23 11.46
N GLU A 95 -8.35 11.94 11.16
CA GLU A 95 -7.43 11.02 11.82
C GLU A 95 -6.06 10.94 11.11
N THR A 96 -5.89 11.64 9.99
CA THR A 96 -4.65 11.66 9.24
C THR A 96 -3.67 12.65 9.86
N THR A 97 -2.46 12.18 10.20
CA THR A 97 -1.38 13.05 10.71
C THR A 97 -0.15 12.95 9.83
N VAL A 98 0.59 14.06 9.70
CA VAL A 98 1.86 14.10 8.98
C VAL A 98 2.98 14.46 9.95
N HIS A 99 3.82 13.47 10.24
CA HIS A 99 4.98 13.60 11.11
C HIS A 99 6.23 13.89 10.28
N GLU A 100 6.87 15.02 10.53
CA GLU A 100 8.17 15.34 9.93
C GLU A 100 9.25 14.60 10.72
N LEU A 101 10.10 13.86 10.00
CA LEU A 101 11.33 13.30 10.57
C LEU A 101 12.47 14.32 10.42
N ASP A 102 12.53 14.96 9.25
CA ASP A 102 13.39 16.09 8.90
C ASP A 102 12.80 16.84 7.69
N GLU A 103 13.57 17.75 7.09
CA GLU A 103 13.16 18.57 5.94
C GLU A 103 12.87 17.76 4.67
N GLU A 104 13.38 16.54 4.56
CA GLU A 104 13.30 15.71 3.35
C GLU A 104 12.42 14.46 3.52
N ARG A 105 12.01 14.13 4.74
CA ARG A 105 11.33 12.87 5.08
C ARG A 105 10.15 13.08 6.02
N VAL A 106 9.04 12.47 5.66
CA VAL A 106 7.80 12.49 6.45
C VAL A 106 7.20 11.10 6.60
N VAL A 107 6.38 10.95 7.63
CA VAL A 107 5.52 9.79 7.86
C VAL A 107 4.07 10.26 7.93
N VAL A 108 3.23 9.76 7.03
CA VAL A 108 1.77 9.96 7.07
C VAL A 108 1.14 8.80 7.83
N SER A 109 0.44 9.10 8.92
CA SER A 109 -0.34 8.14 9.71
C SER A 109 -1.81 8.27 9.36
N LEU A 110 -2.49 7.16 9.06
CA LEU A 110 -3.92 7.12 8.76
C LEU A 110 -4.69 6.58 9.98
N GLY A 111 -4.68 7.34 11.08
CA GLY A 111 -5.26 6.94 12.36
C GLY A 111 -4.28 6.34 13.36
N GLU A 112 -4.79 6.00 14.55
CA GLU A 112 -3.97 5.55 15.69
C GLU A 112 -3.53 4.08 15.62
N ARG A 113 -4.24 3.27 14.84
CA ARG A 113 -4.04 1.83 14.67
C ARG A 113 -4.33 1.43 13.22
N PRO A 114 -3.74 0.34 12.72
CA PRO A 114 -4.05 -0.10 11.37
C PRO A 114 -5.47 -0.64 11.30
N GLU A 115 -6.14 -0.37 10.18
CA GLU A 115 -7.51 -0.83 9.93
C GLU A 115 -7.52 -1.76 8.70
N ALA A 116 -8.24 -2.87 8.80
CA ALA A 116 -8.43 -3.77 7.66
C ALA A 116 -9.48 -3.24 6.66
N GLY A 117 -10.41 -2.40 7.14
CA GLY A 117 -11.65 -2.09 6.44
C GLY A 117 -12.57 -3.30 6.38
N ASP A 118 -13.71 -3.16 5.71
CA ASP A 118 -14.65 -4.23 5.39
C ASP A 118 -15.65 -3.68 4.37
N LEU A 119 -15.48 -4.06 3.12
CA LEU A 119 -16.31 -3.56 2.03
C LEU A 119 -17.78 -4.02 2.11
N SER A 120 -18.06 -5.13 2.79
CA SER A 120 -19.45 -5.62 2.97
C SER A 120 -20.24 -4.74 3.95
N THR A 121 -19.56 -4.14 4.93
CA THR A 121 -20.15 -3.23 5.91
C THR A 121 -19.82 -1.76 5.64
N ARG A 122 -19.41 -1.44 4.40
CA ARG A 122 -19.07 -0.09 3.93
C ARG A 122 -17.94 0.61 4.71
N GLN A 123 -17.06 -0.16 5.34
CA GLN A 123 -15.82 0.36 5.94
C GLN A 123 -14.77 0.49 4.82
N THR A 124 -14.88 1.58 4.06
CA THR A 124 -14.11 1.80 2.81
C THR A 124 -12.75 2.47 3.01
N LEU A 125 -12.38 2.76 4.27
CA LEU A 125 -11.12 3.41 4.64
C LEU A 125 -10.91 4.77 3.94
N PRO A 126 -11.74 5.80 4.24
CA PRO A 126 -11.71 7.08 3.52
C PRO A 126 -10.35 7.79 3.58
N ALA A 127 -9.64 7.74 4.72
CA ALA A 127 -8.30 8.31 4.85
C ALA A 127 -7.27 7.64 3.90
N TYR A 128 -7.39 6.32 3.70
CA TYR A 128 -6.54 5.56 2.79
C TYR A 128 -6.84 5.92 1.34
N ARG A 129 -8.11 6.09 1.00
CA ARG A 129 -8.53 6.56 -0.33
C ARG A 129 -8.08 7.99 -0.61
N GLU A 130 -8.18 8.88 0.36
CA GLU A 130 -7.70 10.26 0.21
C GLU A 130 -6.20 10.28 -0.10
N LEU A 131 -5.37 9.61 0.72
CA LEU A 131 -3.94 9.55 0.48
C LEU A 131 -3.61 8.86 -0.85
N ALA A 132 -4.36 7.81 -1.25
CA ALA A 132 -4.14 7.13 -2.53
C ALA A 132 -4.33 8.08 -3.71
N ARG A 133 -5.36 8.94 -3.68
CA ARG A 133 -5.59 9.96 -4.72
C ARG A 133 -4.48 11.01 -4.74
N VAL A 134 -4.00 11.43 -3.58
CA VAL A 134 -2.85 12.35 -3.49
C VAL A 134 -1.59 11.72 -4.08
N LEU A 135 -1.38 10.42 -3.86
CA LEU A 135 -0.18 9.71 -4.29
C LEU A 135 -0.28 9.06 -5.67
N GLU A 136 -1.43 9.06 -6.34
CA GLU A 136 -1.68 8.31 -7.59
C GLU A 136 -0.56 8.44 -8.63
N PRO A 137 0.01 9.63 -8.92
CA PRO A 137 1.10 9.77 -9.90
C PRO A 137 2.40 9.02 -9.54
N TRP A 138 2.61 8.74 -8.25
CA TRP A 138 3.83 8.15 -7.71
C TRP A 138 3.67 6.70 -7.26
N LEU A 139 2.44 6.18 -7.27
CA LEU A 139 2.20 4.78 -6.99
C LEU A 139 2.92 3.89 -8.02
N GLU A 140 3.38 2.73 -7.57
CA GLU A 140 3.96 1.71 -8.43
C GLU A 140 2.91 1.26 -9.46
N PRO A 141 3.20 1.33 -10.77
CA PRO A 141 2.27 0.83 -11.76
C PRO A 141 2.20 -0.69 -11.72
N LEU A 142 1.00 -1.25 -11.83
CA LEU A 142 0.82 -2.69 -11.95
C LEU A 142 1.44 -3.19 -13.26
N ARG A 143 2.48 -4.03 -13.16
CA ARG A 143 3.10 -4.71 -14.31
C ARG A 143 2.79 -6.20 -14.25
N LEU A 144 1.99 -6.67 -15.21
CA LEU A 144 1.60 -8.06 -15.33
C LEU A 144 2.32 -8.69 -16.54
N SER A 145 2.94 -9.85 -16.34
CA SER A 145 3.53 -10.64 -17.44
C SER A 145 2.46 -11.52 -18.07
N GLU A 146 2.30 -11.42 -19.40
CA GLU A 146 1.40 -12.31 -20.15
C GLU A 146 2.08 -13.63 -20.54
N GLN A 147 3.39 -13.78 -20.28
CA GLN A 147 4.13 -15.00 -20.56
C GLN A 147 3.81 -16.08 -19.52
N THR A 148 3.29 -17.21 -19.99
CA THR A 148 2.99 -18.40 -19.19
C THR A 148 3.58 -19.64 -19.87
N ARG A 149 4.02 -20.62 -19.07
CA ARG A 149 4.49 -21.94 -19.55
C ARG A 149 3.33 -22.92 -19.79
N SER A 150 2.09 -22.49 -19.56
CA SER A 150 0.88 -23.31 -19.64
C SER A 150 -0.12 -22.65 -20.58
N ASP A 151 -0.96 -23.47 -21.23
CA ASP A 151 -2.08 -22.99 -22.05
C ASP A 151 -3.17 -22.28 -21.23
N LYS A 152 -3.10 -22.34 -19.89
CA LYS A 152 -4.00 -21.60 -19.01
C LYS A 152 -3.56 -20.15 -18.87
N PRO A 153 -4.51 -19.20 -18.75
CA PRO A 153 -4.17 -17.79 -18.53
C PRO A 153 -3.34 -17.63 -17.25
N PRO A 154 -2.38 -16.68 -17.23
CA PRO A 154 -1.53 -16.43 -16.09
C PRO A 154 -2.34 -16.02 -14.86
N ARG A 155 -1.83 -16.38 -13.69
CA ARG A 155 -2.35 -15.96 -12.38
C ARG A 155 -1.27 -15.20 -11.64
N TYR A 156 -1.65 -14.16 -10.91
CA TYR A 156 -0.74 -13.18 -10.33
C TYR A 156 -0.81 -13.17 -8.80
N SER A 157 0.32 -12.80 -8.17
CA SER A 157 0.56 -12.82 -6.72
C SER A 157 0.38 -14.19 -6.06
N ASP A 158 0.68 -14.26 -4.76
CA ASP A 158 0.46 -15.46 -3.94
C ASP A 158 -1.03 -15.82 -3.84
N MET A 159 -1.92 -14.87 -4.15
CA MET A 159 -3.36 -15.09 -4.21
C MET A 159 -3.81 -15.83 -5.48
N ARG A 160 -3.00 -15.84 -6.55
CA ARG A 160 -3.39 -16.31 -7.90
C ARG A 160 -4.58 -15.56 -8.48
N PHE A 161 -4.58 -14.24 -8.35
CA PHE A 161 -5.56 -13.36 -8.99
C PHE A 161 -5.56 -13.51 -10.51
N THR A 162 -6.73 -13.35 -11.13
CA THR A 162 -6.86 -13.02 -12.56
C THR A 162 -6.26 -11.64 -12.83
N LYS A 163 -6.13 -11.29 -14.12
CA LYS A 163 -5.72 -9.94 -14.55
C LYS A 163 -6.63 -8.87 -13.93
N ASP A 164 -7.94 -9.06 -14.03
CA ASP A 164 -8.92 -8.08 -13.56
C ASP A 164 -8.95 -7.98 -12.03
N GLU A 165 -8.81 -9.10 -11.33
CA GLU A 165 -8.69 -9.12 -9.87
C GLU A 165 -7.43 -8.38 -9.40
N ALA A 166 -6.29 -8.62 -10.07
CA ALA A 166 -5.05 -7.93 -9.76
C ALA A 166 -5.16 -6.42 -10.02
N GLN A 167 -5.79 -6.01 -11.13
CA GLN A 167 -6.03 -4.59 -11.45
C GLN A 167 -6.91 -3.91 -10.39
N ARG A 168 -8.04 -4.52 -10.04
CA ARG A 168 -8.93 -4.00 -8.98
C ARG A 168 -8.20 -3.91 -7.64
N TRP A 169 -7.42 -4.92 -7.30
CA TRP A 169 -6.68 -4.93 -6.04
C TRP A 169 -5.59 -3.84 -5.99
N TRP A 170 -4.88 -3.63 -7.09
CA TRP A 170 -3.85 -2.59 -7.18
C TRP A 170 -4.43 -1.18 -7.10
N ARG A 171 -5.66 -1.00 -7.59
CA ARG A 171 -6.42 0.26 -7.54
C ARG A 171 -7.46 0.31 -6.42
N ARG A 172 -7.40 -0.58 -5.42
CA ARG A 172 -8.45 -0.76 -4.39
C ARG A 172 -8.81 0.49 -3.59
N PHE A 173 -7.94 1.49 -3.55
CA PHE A 173 -8.18 2.80 -2.90
C PHE A 173 -8.43 3.96 -3.87
N LEU A 174 -8.27 3.74 -5.17
CA LEU A 174 -8.50 4.73 -6.22
C LEU A 174 -9.91 4.60 -6.83
N ASP A 175 -10.36 3.36 -7.00
CA ASP A 175 -11.67 3.02 -7.58
C ASP A 175 -12.78 2.88 -6.53
#